data_AF-A0A554K5S2-F1
#
_entry.id   AF-A0A554K5S2-F1
#
_cell.length_a   1.000
_cell.length_b   1.000
_cell.length_c   1.000
_cell.angle_alpha   90.00
_cell.angle_beta   90.00
_cell.angle_gamma   90.00
#
_symmetry.space_group_name_H-M   'P 1'
#
loop_
_entity.id
_entity.type
_entity.pdbx_description
1 polymer ?
#
loop_
_entity_poly.entity_id
_entity_poly.type
_entity_poly.pdbx_seq_one_letter_code
_entity_poly.pdbx_strand_id
1 'polypeptide(L)'
;MKTWPTKKSGENIFNEDAVCYAFYKNYIAQDSEVFFKFLHNMSFKALKGWDYWCAPEVDIIEIKKDKTIIAYELKGARKYKENSTDKNWPGFYDGLGQVLAYLDLPKIVENSKFKSVGGAFDFVYLVHARPEEKFEEYEQKIFNLLPIGFIMALPDGKFVKVHEAKPNPLRDEETKHHFLNNLHTLEKHSTNSKIFRKICRKGEAYFSKHEN
;
A
#
# COMPACT_ATOMS: atom_id res chain seq x y z
N MET A 1 44.85 15.92 14.92
CA MET A 1 44.06 14.74 14.57
C MET A 1 42.71 15.21 14.03
N LYS A 2 42.37 14.88 12.77
CA LYS A 2 41.06 15.20 12.18
C LYS A 2 40.07 14.14 12.68
N THR A 3 39.12 14.53 13.53
CA THR A 3 37.97 13.70 13.89
C THR A 3 37.06 13.59 12.68
N TRP A 4 36.99 12.40 12.10
CA TRP A 4 36.02 12.05 11.08
C TRP A 4 34.61 12.10 11.71
N PRO A 5 33.58 12.59 11.00
CA PRO A 5 32.23 12.49 11.51
C PRO A 5 31.87 11.00 11.53
N THR A 6 31.71 10.43 12.72
CA THR A 6 31.00 9.18 12.92
C THR A 6 29.64 9.35 12.27
N LYS A 7 29.43 8.71 11.12
CA LYS A 7 28.09 8.56 10.54
C LYS A 7 27.22 8.01 11.67
N LYS A 8 26.31 8.84 12.19
CA LYS A 8 25.28 8.39 13.13
C LYS A 8 24.63 7.17 12.49
N SER A 9 24.87 6.00 13.06
CA SER A 9 24.12 4.78 12.75
C SER A 9 22.70 5.01 13.25
N GLY A 10 21.93 5.81 12.53
CA GLY A 10 20.50 5.83 12.72
C GLY A 10 20.02 4.41 12.47
N GLU A 11 19.56 3.73 13.50
CA GLU A 11 18.89 2.44 13.38
C GLU A 11 17.81 2.57 12.29
N ASN A 12 17.88 1.66 11.31
CA ASN A 12 16.93 1.63 10.22
C ASN A 12 15.61 1.08 10.75
N ILE A 13 14.52 1.75 10.41
CA ILE A 13 13.19 1.42 10.91
C ILE A 13 12.44 0.69 9.82
N PHE A 14 11.64 -0.30 10.24
CA PHE A 14 10.71 -1.01 9.36
C PHE A 14 9.52 -0.11 9.00
N ASN A 15 9.84 0.97 8.31
CA ASN A 15 8.90 1.98 7.87
C ASN A 15 8.14 1.50 6.65
N GLU A 16 7.19 2.31 6.20
CA GLU A 16 6.28 1.97 5.10
C GLU A 16 7.02 1.64 3.78
N ASP A 17 8.15 2.29 3.49
CA ASP A 17 8.96 1.96 2.30
C ASP A 17 9.64 0.58 2.44
N ALA A 18 10.14 0.22 3.64
CA ALA A 18 10.71 -1.09 3.90
C ALA A 18 9.65 -2.20 3.85
N VAL A 19 8.46 -1.94 4.41
CA VAL A 19 7.28 -2.81 4.30
C VAL A 19 6.91 -3.00 2.83
N CYS A 20 6.80 -1.91 2.07
CA CYS A 20 6.43 -1.94 0.64
C CYS A 20 7.42 -2.75 -0.20
N TYR A 21 8.72 -2.55 0.01
CA TYR A 21 9.76 -3.32 -0.66
C TYR A 21 9.65 -4.82 -0.37
N ALA A 22 9.56 -5.20 0.91
CA ALA A 22 9.46 -6.60 1.29
C ALA A 22 8.16 -7.23 0.78
N PHE A 23 7.05 -6.49 0.80
CA PHE A 23 5.75 -6.96 0.37
C PHE A 23 5.76 -7.28 -1.13
N TYR A 24 6.32 -6.38 -1.93
CA TYR A 24 6.53 -6.63 -3.36
C TYR A 24 7.43 -7.85 -3.61
N LYS A 25 8.54 -7.98 -2.87
CA LYS A 25 9.53 -9.05 -3.09
C LYS A 25 9.04 -10.43 -2.65
N ASN A 26 8.35 -10.50 -1.52
CA ASN A 26 8.12 -11.75 -0.79
C ASN A 26 6.65 -12.21 -0.78
N TYR A 27 5.69 -11.33 -1.14
CA TYR A 27 4.26 -11.64 -1.02
C TYR A 27 3.49 -11.49 -2.33
N ILE A 28 3.70 -10.39 -3.06
CA ILE A 28 2.99 -10.16 -4.33
C ILE A 28 3.44 -11.18 -5.39
N ALA A 29 2.49 -11.69 -6.17
CA ALA A 29 2.78 -12.65 -7.23
C ALA A 29 3.62 -12.02 -8.35
N GLN A 30 4.61 -12.77 -8.85
CA GLN A 30 5.58 -12.27 -9.83
C GLN A 30 4.96 -11.99 -11.22
N ASP A 31 3.79 -12.55 -11.52
CA ASP A 31 3.06 -12.34 -12.76
C ASP A 31 1.97 -11.25 -12.66
N SER A 32 1.85 -10.57 -11.51
CA SER A 32 0.95 -9.44 -11.32
C SER A 32 1.56 -8.13 -11.86
N GLU A 33 0.71 -7.26 -12.41
CA GLU A 33 1.09 -5.86 -12.67
C GLU A 33 0.91 -5.05 -11.38
N VAL A 34 1.91 -4.26 -10.99
CA VAL A 34 1.93 -3.58 -9.68
C VAL A 34 2.21 -2.09 -9.83
N PHE A 35 1.40 -1.28 -9.15
CA PHE A 35 1.53 0.18 -9.11
C PHE A 35 1.67 0.68 -7.67
N PHE A 36 2.48 1.72 -7.47
CA PHE A 36 2.88 2.21 -6.15
C PHE A 36 2.55 3.70 -5.96
N LYS A 37 2.06 4.05 -4.77
CA LYS A 37 1.78 5.44 -4.35
C LYS A 37 0.92 6.18 -5.37
N PHE A 38 -0.27 5.66 -5.61
CA PHE A 38 -1.26 6.26 -6.51
C PHE A 38 -1.85 7.51 -5.84
N LEU A 39 -1.46 8.68 -6.34
CA LEU A 39 -1.76 9.96 -5.69
C LEU A 39 -3.11 10.54 -6.12
N HIS A 40 -3.63 11.44 -5.29
CA HIS A 40 -4.84 12.23 -5.57
C HIS A 40 -4.63 13.16 -6.77
N ASN A 41 -5.66 13.37 -7.59
CA ASN A 41 -5.63 14.22 -8.78
C ASN A 41 -4.55 13.79 -9.77
N MET A 42 -4.49 12.50 -10.07
CA MET A 42 -3.95 12.09 -11.36
C MET A 42 -4.92 12.59 -12.44
N SER A 43 -4.84 13.90 -12.70
CA SER A 43 -5.14 14.50 -13.97
C SER A 43 -4.13 13.91 -14.95
N PHE A 44 -4.40 12.66 -15.32
CA PHE A 44 -4.09 12.25 -16.66
C PHE A 44 -4.78 13.31 -17.50
N LYS A 45 -4.01 14.18 -18.15
CA LYS A 45 -4.48 14.81 -19.37
C LYS A 45 -4.66 13.69 -20.39
N ALA A 46 -5.56 12.75 -20.10
CA ALA A 46 -6.16 11.91 -21.11
C ALA A 46 -6.71 12.93 -22.10
N LEU A 47 -6.39 12.73 -23.37
CA LEU A 47 -6.97 13.48 -24.49
C LEU A 47 -8.53 13.50 -24.46
N LYS A 48 -9.15 12.77 -23.53
CA LYS A 48 -10.57 12.44 -23.41
C LYS A 48 -11.31 13.07 -22.20
N GLY A 49 -10.72 14.01 -21.45
CA GLY A 49 -11.50 14.86 -20.51
C GLY A 49 -11.97 14.21 -19.20
N TRP A 50 -11.35 13.12 -18.76
CA TRP A 50 -11.61 12.44 -17.50
C TRP A 50 -10.33 12.22 -16.69
N ASP A 51 -10.47 12.02 -15.38
CA ASP A 51 -9.40 11.76 -14.42
C ASP A 51 -9.84 10.77 -13.30
N TYR A 52 -8.87 10.18 -12.60
CA TYR A 52 -9.16 9.34 -11.42
C TYR A 52 -9.01 10.15 -10.14
N TRP A 53 -10.06 10.09 -9.33
CA TRP A 53 -10.05 10.63 -7.97
C TRP A 53 -9.72 9.52 -6.97
N CYS A 54 -8.73 9.78 -6.12
CA CYS A 54 -8.27 8.90 -5.05
C CYS A 54 -7.89 9.71 -3.82
N ALA A 55 -8.77 9.68 -2.82
CA ALA A 55 -8.49 10.15 -1.47
C ALA A 55 -8.98 9.08 -0.49
N PRO A 56 -8.11 8.49 0.34
CA PRO A 56 -6.66 8.73 0.44
C PRO A 56 -5.86 8.20 -0.77
N GLU A 57 -4.56 8.50 -0.81
CA GLU A 57 -3.62 7.90 -1.76
C GLU A 57 -3.59 6.39 -1.59
N VAL A 58 -3.50 5.62 -2.69
CA VAL A 58 -3.43 4.16 -2.64
C VAL A 58 -1.98 3.69 -2.65
N ASP A 59 -1.55 2.97 -1.63
CA ASP A 59 -0.13 2.61 -1.48
C ASP A 59 0.35 1.60 -2.52
N ILE A 60 -0.39 0.51 -2.70
CA ILE A 60 -0.13 -0.49 -3.74
C ILE A 60 -1.43 -0.92 -4.39
N ILE A 61 -1.43 -0.99 -5.72
CA ILE A 61 -2.46 -1.65 -6.52
C ILE A 61 -1.80 -2.85 -7.22
N GLU A 62 -2.34 -4.03 -7.01
CA GLU A 62 -1.98 -5.27 -7.70
C GLU A 62 -3.08 -5.64 -8.70
N ILE A 63 -2.70 -5.89 -9.95
CA ILE A 63 -3.57 -6.47 -10.98
C ILE A 63 -3.08 -7.87 -11.27
N LYS A 64 -3.87 -8.86 -10.87
CA LYS A 64 -3.58 -10.27 -11.15
C LYS A 64 -3.83 -10.59 -12.63
N LYS A 65 -3.28 -11.72 -13.08
CA LYS A 65 -3.44 -12.24 -14.44
C LYS A 65 -4.91 -12.41 -14.86
N ASP A 66 -5.78 -12.78 -13.91
CA ASP A 66 -7.22 -12.93 -14.09
C ASP A 66 -7.99 -11.60 -14.04
N LYS A 67 -7.29 -10.47 -14.01
CA LYS A 67 -7.83 -9.11 -13.90
C LYS A 67 -8.53 -8.82 -12.57
N THR A 68 -8.26 -9.61 -11.52
CA THR A 68 -8.56 -9.22 -10.14
C THR A 68 -7.69 -8.03 -9.73
N ILE A 69 -8.31 -7.00 -9.16
CA ILE A 69 -7.67 -5.77 -8.69
C ILE A 69 -7.67 -5.78 -7.17
N ILE A 70 -6.50 -5.71 -6.57
CA ILE A 70 -6.33 -5.67 -5.12
C ILE A 70 -5.63 -4.37 -4.72
N ALA A 71 -6.20 -3.67 -3.74
CA ALA A 71 -5.58 -2.50 -3.15
C ALA A 71 -5.05 -2.81 -1.74
N TYR A 72 -3.86 -2.29 -1.44
CA TYR A 72 -3.19 -2.45 -0.16
C TYR A 72 -2.89 -1.08 0.44
N GLU A 73 -3.35 -0.86 1.67
CA GLU A 73 -2.92 0.26 2.52
C GLU A 73 -1.79 -0.25 3.43
N LEU A 74 -0.65 0.43 3.46
CA LEU A 74 0.53 0.00 4.21
C LEU A 74 0.73 0.87 5.44
N LYS A 75 1.11 0.22 6.55
CA LYS A 75 1.53 0.90 7.77
C LYS A 75 2.85 0.33 8.26
N GLY A 76 3.85 1.20 8.35
CA GLY A 76 5.17 0.88 8.89
C GLY A 76 5.49 1.66 10.17
N ALA A 77 6.48 1.19 10.91
CA ALA A 77 6.94 1.84 12.13
C ALA A 77 7.50 3.25 11.85
N ARG A 78 7.36 4.14 12.83
CA ARG A 78 7.82 5.54 12.78
C ARG A 78 8.82 5.82 13.90
N LYS A 79 9.66 6.84 13.72
CA LYS A 79 10.48 7.38 14.82
C LYS A 79 9.59 8.12 15.79
N TYR A 80 9.80 7.91 17.08
CA TYR A 80 9.13 8.70 18.11
C TYR A 80 9.57 10.18 18.10
N LYS A 81 10.88 10.43 17.91
CA LYS A 81 11.48 11.75 17.71
C LYS A 81 12.58 11.70 16.66
N GLU A 82 12.86 12.82 16.01
CA GLU A 82 14.01 12.93 15.12
C GLU A 82 15.29 12.66 15.95
N ASN A 83 15.99 11.57 15.63
CA ASN A 83 17.14 10.99 16.35
C ASN A 83 16.87 10.03 17.53
N SER A 84 15.62 9.60 17.78
CA SER A 84 15.37 8.49 18.72
C SER A 84 15.61 7.12 18.05
N THR A 85 16.06 6.15 18.86
CA THR A 85 16.08 4.70 18.57
C THR A 85 14.72 4.05 18.85
N ASP A 86 13.84 4.73 19.59
CA ASP A 86 12.52 4.24 19.92
C ASP A 86 11.63 4.16 18.68
N LYS A 87 11.17 2.94 18.41
CA LYS A 87 10.26 2.62 17.31
C LYS A 87 8.84 2.73 17.83
N ASN A 88 8.06 3.62 17.22
CA ASN A 88 6.62 3.62 17.40
C ASN A 88 6.00 2.74 16.31
N TRP A 89 5.55 1.55 16.68
CA TRP A 89 4.77 0.70 15.79
C TRP A 89 3.43 1.37 15.50
N PRO A 90 2.85 1.16 14.30
CA PRO A 90 1.54 1.74 14.02
C PRO A 90 0.51 1.24 15.04
N GLY A 91 -0.40 2.12 15.47
CA GLY A 91 -1.51 1.72 16.32
C GLY A 91 -2.51 0.88 15.53
N PHE A 92 -3.27 -0.01 16.19
CA PHE A 92 -4.22 -0.89 15.51
C PHE A 92 -5.21 -0.15 14.57
N TYR A 93 -5.70 1.02 15.00
CA TYR A 93 -6.62 1.83 14.20
C TYR A 93 -5.93 2.64 13.09
N ASP A 94 -4.59 2.69 13.06
CA ASP A 94 -3.85 3.37 12.02
C ASP A 94 -4.08 2.67 10.69
N GLY A 95 -4.56 3.42 9.69
CA GLY A 95 -4.88 2.89 8.37
C GLY A 95 -6.26 2.26 8.24
N LEU A 96 -6.98 1.96 9.33
CA LEU A 96 -8.33 1.36 9.23
C LEU A 96 -9.31 2.29 8.50
N GLY A 97 -9.28 3.59 8.79
CA GLY A 97 -10.12 4.56 8.07
C GLY A 97 -9.72 4.70 6.59
N GLN A 98 -8.43 4.57 6.28
CA GLN A 98 -7.92 4.72 4.92
C GLN A 98 -8.25 3.49 4.06
N VAL A 99 -8.04 2.29 4.59
CA VAL A 99 -8.39 1.04 3.91
C VAL A 99 -9.91 0.90 3.70
N LEU A 100 -10.74 1.42 4.62
CA LEU A 100 -12.18 1.46 4.39
C LEU A 100 -12.56 2.43 3.27
N ALA A 101 -11.89 3.58 3.17
CA ALA A 101 -12.13 4.52 2.08
C ALA A 101 -11.76 3.93 0.71
N TYR A 102 -10.76 3.04 0.64
CA TYR A 102 -10.37 2.36 -0.61
C TYR A 102 -11.49 1.52 -1.23
N LEU A 103 -12.47 1.05 -0.45
CA LEU A 103 -13.60 0.28 -0.99
C LEU A 103 -14.35 1.03 -2.10
N ASP A 104 -14.33 2.36 -2.05
CA ASP A 104 -15.01 3.25 -2.99
C ASP A 104 -14.04 3.94 -3.97
N LEU A 105 -12.85 3.36 -4.19
CA LEU A 105 -11.78 3.91 -5.05
C LEU A 105 -11.35 2.96 -6.18
N PRO A 106 -10.66 3.50 -7.20
CA PRO A 106 -10.68 4.90 -7.64
C PRO A 106 -12.07 5.31 -8.15
N LYS A 107 -12.39 6.60 -8.07
CA LYS A 107 -13.57 7.16 -8.75
C LYS A 107 -13.21 7.80 -10.07
N ILE A 108 -14.10 7.71 -11.05
CA ILE A 108 -13.94 8.40 -12.33
C ILE A 108 -14.59 9.78 -12.23
N VAL A 109 -13.81 10.81 -12.53
CA VAL A 109 -14.27 12.18 -12.65
C VAL A 109 -14.22 12.57 -14.12
N GLU A 110 -15.30 13.14 -14.64
CA GLU A 110 -15.40 13.64 -16.01
C GLU A 110 -16.12 14.99 -15.98
N ASN A 111 -15.51 16.02 -16.58
CA ASN A 111 -16.05 17.39 -16.53
C ASN A 111 -16.41 17.87 -15.11
N SER A 112 -15.55 17.56 -14.13
CA SER A 112 -15.73 17.89 -12.71
C SER A 112 -16.92 17.22 -12.01
N LYS A 113 -17.45 16.11 -12.56
CA LYS A 113 -18.52 15.32 -11.95
C LYS A 113 -18.09 13.86 -11.81
N PHE A 114 -18.48 13.23 -10.71
CA PHE A 114 -18.32 11.79 -10.53
C PHE A 114 -19.24 11.05 -11.50
N LYS A 115 -18.67 10.14 -12.29
CA LYS A 115 -19.41 9.35 -13.29
C LYS A 115 -20.05 8.11 -12.68
N SER A 116 -19.39 7.50 -11.69
CA SER A 116 -19.80 6.22 -11.10
C SER A 116 -20.05 6.31 -9.59
N VAL A 117 -20.82 5.33 -9.09
CA VAL A 117 -21.25 5.25 -7.69
C VAL A 117 -20.26 4.49 -6.81
N GLY A 118 -19.33 3.73 -7.41
CA GLY A 118 -18.41 2.83 -6.70
C GLY A 118 -16.98 2.83 -7.24
N GLY A 119 -16.12 2.04 -6.59
CA GLY A 119 -14.70 1.88 -6.90
C GLY A 119 -14.37 0.72 -7.85
N ALA A 120 -13.10 0.52 -8.15
CA ALA A 120 -12.63 -0.53 -9.08
C ALA A 120 -12.04 -1.77 -8.39
N PHE A 121 -11.72 -1.70 -7.09
CA PHE A 121 -11.00 -2.76 -6.39
C PHE A 121 -11.90 -3.95 -6.03
N ASP A 122 -11.48 -5.17 -6.34
CA ASP A 122 -12.18 -6.40 -5.96
C ASP A 122 -11.97 -6.76 -4.49
N PHE A 123 -10.74 -6.56 -4.01
CA PHE A 123 -10.36 -6.83 -2.62
C PHE A 123 -9.50 -5.69 -2.09
N VAL A 124 -9.59 -5.46 -0.79
CA VAL A 124 -8.83 -4.42 -0.11
C VAL A 124 -8.21 -4.99 1.16
N TYR A 125 -6.94 -4.68 1.39
CA TYR A 125 -6.16 -5.18 2.51
C TYR A 125 -5.47 -4.05 3.26
N LEU A 126 -5.42 -4.19 4.59
CA LEU A 126 -4.49 -3.45 5.44
C LEU A 126 -3.24 -4.31 5.67
N VAL A 127 -2.08 -3.80 5.25
CA VAL A 127 -0.76 -4.41 5.49
C VAL A 127 -0.10 -3.65 6.64
N HIS A 128 -0.01 -4.29 7.79
CA HIS A 128 0.32 -3.61 9.04
C HIS A 128 1.59 -4.18 9.66
N ALA A 129 2.60 -3.32 9.84
CA ALA A 129 3.83 -3.70 10.51
C ALA A 129 3.59 -4.02 11.99
N ARG A 130 4.11 -5.15 12.45
CA ARG A 130 4.04 -5.59 13.86
C ARG A 130 5.43 -6.07 14.31
N PRO A 131 5.74 -5.94 15.62
CA PRO A 131 6.97 -6.51 16.16
C PRO A 131 6.94 -8.05 16.20
N GLU A 132 5.75 -8.64 16.31
CA GLU A 132 5.52 -10.08 16.47
C GLU A 132 4.25 -10.53 15.73
N GLU A 133 4.15 -11.83 15.46
CA GLU A 133 3.02 -12.46 14.78
C GLU A 133 1.82 -12.63 15.74
N LYS A 134 1.22 -11.51 16.15
CA LYS A 134 0.10 -11.48 17.10
C LYS A 134 -1.07 -10.70 16.53
N PHE A 135 -2.21 -11.38 16.39
CA PHE A 135 -3.49 -10.81 16.02
C PHE A 135 -4.50 -11.10 17.13
N GLU A 136 -4.98 -10.06 17.79
CA GLU A 136 -5.75 -10.17 19.02
C GLU A 136 -7.22 -10.54 18.74
N GLU A 137 -7.89 -11.18 19.69
CA GLU A 137 -9.29 -11.61 19.53
C GLU A 137 -10.24 -10.44 19.23
N TYR A 138 -10.00 -9.27 19.83
CA TYR A 138 -10.81 -8.08 19.56
C TYR A 138 -10.59 -7.53 18.14
N GLU A 139 -9.38 -7.66 17.59
CA GLU A 139 -9.06 -7.26 16.21
C GLU A 139 -9.80 -8.20 15.25
N GLN A 140 -9.80 -9.50 15.54
CA GLN A 140 -10.57 -10.48 14.77
C GLN A 140 -12.08 -10.17 14.77
N LYS A 141 -12.66 -9.81 15.92
CA LYS A 141 -14.06 -9.40 16.01
C LYS A 141 -14.37 -8.19 15.12
N ILE A 142 -13.50 -7.20 15.08
CA ILE A 142 -13.66 -6.00 14.24
C ILE A 142 -13.56 -6.38 12.76
N PHE A 143 -12.51 -7.08 12.34
CA PHE A 143 -12.30 -7.44 10.94
C PHE A 143 -13.37 -8.38 10.40
N ASN A 144 -13.94 -9.26 11.22
CA ASN A 144 -15.08 -10.09 10.83
C ASN A 144 -16.31 -9.28 10.36
N LEU A 145 -16.46 -8.04 10.81
CA LEU A 145 -17.56 -7.14 10.44
C LEU A 145 -17.29 -6.34 9.17
N LEU A 146 -16.05 -6.32 8.67
CA LEU A 146 -15.62 -5.47 7.56
C LEU A 146 -15.27 -6.31 6.32
N PRO A 147 -15.43 -5.77 5.09
CA PRO A 147 -15.05 -6.47 3.86
C PRO A 147 -13.57 -6.23 3.49
N ILE A 148 -12.69 -6.11 4.49
CA ILE A 148 -11.26 -5.83 4.30
C ILE A 148 -10.44 -6.97 4.89
N GLY A 149 -9.32 -7.29 4.25
CA GLY A 149 -8.36 -8.27 4.77
C GLY A 149 -7.28 -7.62 5.65
N PHE A 150 -6.55 -8.45 6.39
CA PHE A 150 -5.45 -8.02 7.24
C PHE A 150 -4.22 -8.90 7.06
N ILE A 151 -3.10 -8.26 6.75
CA ILE A 151 -1.81 -8.90 6.56
C ILE A 151 -0.82 -8.27 7.54
N MET A 152 -0.22 -9.08 8.42
CA MET A 152 0.86 -8.64 9.28
C MET A 152 2.17 -8.63 8.50
N ALA A 153 2.91 -7.53 8.60
CA ALA A 153 4.27 -7.41 8.08
C ALA A 153 5.26 -7.48 9.24
N LEU A 154 6.17 -8.45 9.20
CA LEU A 154 7.15 -8.67 10.26
C LEU A 154 8.52 -8.07 9.88
N PRO A 155 9.35 -7.70 10.88
CA PRO A 155 10.59 -6.96 10.62
C PRO A 155 11.67 -7.76 9.90
N ASP A 156 11.52 -9.09 9.83
CA ASP A 156 12.35 -10.03 9.06
C ASP A 156 11.91 -10.13 7.58
N GLY A 157 10.84 -9.44 7.18
CA GLY A 157 10.30 -9.47 5.83
C GLY A 157 9.29 -10.58 5.57
N LYS A 158 8.87 -11.32 6.61
CA LYS A 158 7.75 -12.27 6.54
C LYS A 158 6.41 -11.54 6.54
N PHE A 159 5.44 -12.10 5.81
CA PHE A 159 4.06 -11.61 5.78
C PHE A 159 3.10 -12.73 6.16
N VAL A 160 2.13 -12.40 7.02
CA VAL A 160 1.14 -13.37 7.52
C VAL A 160 -0.24 -12.80 7.33
N LYS A 161 -1.00 -13.42 6.42
CA LYS A 161 -2.40 -13.08 6.22
C LYS A 161 -3.23 -13.77 7.31
N VAL A 162 -3.77 -12.95 8.21
CA VAL A 162 -4.56 -13.43 9.37
C VAL A 162 -6.05 -13.19 9.20
N HIS A 163 -6.44 -12.37 8.21
CA HIS A 163 -7.83 -12.21 7.81
C HIS A 163 -7.92 -12.06 6.29
N GLU A 164 -8.72 -12.91 5.64
CA GLU A 164 -8.97 -12.84 4.20
C GLU A 164 -9.95 -11.70 3.90
N ALA A 165 -9.68 -10.90 2.86
CA ALA A 165 -10.64 -9.92 2.40
C ALA A 165 -11.87 -10.61 1.79
N LYS A 166 -13.05 -10.06 2.07
CA LYS A 166 -14.28 -10.44 1.37
C LYS A 166 -14.39 -9.63 0.08
N PRO A 167 -15.20 -10.07 -0.92
CA PRO A 167 -15.46 -9.28 -2.11
C PRO A 167 -15.96 -7.87 -1.73
N ASN A 168 -15.38 -6.86 -2.35
CA ASN A 168 -15.70 -5.46 -2.08
C ASN A 168 -17.17 -5.16 -2.48
N PRO A 169 -18.05 -4.79 -1.53
CA PRO A 169 -19.45 -4.52 -1.82
C PRO A 169 -19.69 -3.21 -2.58
N LEU A 170 -18.69 -2.31 -2.63
CA LEU A 170 -18.77 -1.01 -3.31
C LEU A 170 -18.06 -1.03 -4.68
N ARG A 171 -17.62 -2.20 -5.14
CA ARG A 171 -16.98 -2.34 -6.45
C ARG A 171 -18.02 -2.19 -7.56
N ASP A 172 -17.76 -1.24 -8.45
CA ASP A 172 -18.52 -0.99 -9.66
C ASP A 172 -17.82 -1.61 -10.89
N GLU A 173 -18.56 -2.41 -11.65
CA GLU A 173 -18.01 -3.12 -12.82
C GLU A 173 -17.58 -2.14 -13.91
N GLU A 174 -18.34 -1.08 -14.20
CA GLU A 174 -17.95 -0.10 -15.22
C GLU A 174 -16.63 0.58 -14.85
N THR A 175 -16.49 0.97 -13.59
CA THR A 175 -15.28 1.58 -13.03
C THR A 175 -14.09 0.64 -13.13
N LYS A 176 -14.26 -0.64 -12.77
CA LYS A 176 -13.23 -1.68 -12.93
C LYS A 176 -12.79 -1.82 -14.39
N HIS A 177 -13.72 -1.99 -15.31
CA HIS A 177 -13.40 -2.13 -16.74
C HIS A 177 -12.70 -0.89 -17.28
N HIS A 178 -13.17 0.30 -16.92
CA HIS A 178 -12.53 1.54 -17.30
C HIS A 178 -11.11 1.65 -16.73
N PHE A 179 -10.89 1.26 -15.47
CA PHE A 179 -9.56 1.23 -14.86
C PHE A 179 -8.60 0.29 -15.59
N LEU A 180 -9.03 -0.95 -15.85
CA LEU A 180 -8.22 -1.96 -16.56
C LEU A 180 -7.84 -1.53 -17.98
N ASN A 181 -8.75 -0.87 -18.70
CA ASN A 181 -8.49 -0.40 -20.06
C ASN A 181 -7.51 0.78 -20.11
N ASN A 182 -7.23 1.42 -18.98
CA ASN A 182 -6.42 2.63 -18.90
C ASN A 182 -5.19 2.49 -17.99
N LEU A 183 -4.74 1.27 -17.67
CA LEU A 183 -3.55 1.03 -16.84
C LEU A 183 -2.28 1.69 -17.37
N HIS A 184 -2.16 1.88 -18.69
CA HIS A 184 -1.05 2.60 -19.32
C HIS A 184 -0.86 4.02 -18.76
N THR A 185 -1.93 4.65 -18.27
CA THR A 185 -1.85 5.96 -17.62
C THR A 185 -0.99 5.90 -16.35
N LEU A 186 -0.93 4.75 -15.68
CA LEU A 186 -0.27 4.55 -14.39
C LEU A 186 1.22 4.23 -14.50
N GLU A 187 1.83 4.30 -15.69
CA GLU A 187 3.22 3.89 -15.95
C GLU A 187 4.23 4.55 -14.99
N LYS A 188 3.98 5.80 -14.59
CA LYS A 188 4.81 6.56 -13.63
C LYS A 188 4.78 6.01 -12.20
N HIS A 189 3.89 5.06 -11.91
CA HIS A 189 3.73 4.37 -10.64
C HIS A 189 4.13 2.90 -10.72
N SER A 190 4.53 2.40 -11.89
CA SER A 190 4.93 1.00 -12.09
C SER A 190 6.26 0.65 -11.39
N THR A 191 6.65 -0.62 -11.46
CA THR A 191 7.97 -1.12 -11.01
C THR A 191 9.17 -0.48 -11.72
N ASN A 192 8.97 0.18 -12.87
CA ASN A 192 10.05 0.92 -13.55
C ASN A 192 10.15 2.39 -13.11
N SER A 193 9.24 2.84 -12.24
CA SER A 193 9.12 4.23 -11.84
C SER A 193 10.28 4.74 -10.97
N LYS A 194 10.42 6.08 -10.90
CA LYS A 194 11.30 6.73 -9.91
C LYS A 194 10.82 6.48 -8.48
N ILE A 195 9.51 6.36 -8.27
CA ILE A 195 8.89 6.08 -6.97
C ILE A 195 9.38 4.72 -6.47
N PHE A 196 9.21 3.67 -7.28
CA PHE A 196 9.57 2.31 -6.89
C PHE A 196 11.07 2.13 -6.68
N ARG A 197 11.93 2.77 -7.49
CA ARG A 197 13.39 2.78 -7.24
C ARG A 197 13.76 3.36 -5.87
N LYS A 198 13.04 4.39 -5.39
CA LYS A 198 13.26 4.96 -4.06
C LYS A 198 12.83 3.99 -2.96
N ILE A 199 11.74 3.26 -3.17
CA ILE A 199 11.25 2.19 -2.27
C ILE A 199 12.31 1.08 -2.18
N CYS A 200 12.80 0.58 -3.31
CA CYS A 200 13.85 -0.45 -3.36
C CYS A 200 15.09 -0.05 -2.57
N ARG A 201 15.65 1.13 -2.84
CA ARG A 201 16.84 1.62 -2.14
C ARG A 201 16.65 1.69 -0.62
N LYS A 202 15.46 2.07 -0.15
CA LYS A 202 15.15 2.13 1.29
C LYS A 202 14.97 0.74 1.90
N GLY A 203 14.30 -0.16 1.19
CA GLY A 203 14.14 -1.55 1.60
C GLY A 203 15.47 -2.30 1.67
N GLU A 204 16.29 -2.24 0.62
CA GLU A 204 17.64 -2.83 0.59
C GLU A 204 18.51 -2.32 1.74
N ALA A 205 18.48 -1.02 2.03
CA ALA A 205 19.22 -0.44 3.14
C ALA A 205 18.74 -0.95 4.51
N TYR A 206 17.45 -1.29 4.65
CA TYR A 206 16.92 -1.91 5.86
C TYR A 206 17.40 -3.37 5.98
N PHE A 207 17.15 -4.20 4.96
CA PHE A 207 17.41 -5.65 5.03
C PHE A 207 18.89 -6.04 4.98
N SER A 208 19.75 -5.29 4.28
CA SER A 208 21.20 -5.57 4.22
C SER A 208 21.91 -5.55 5.58
N LYS A 209 21.29 -4.97 6.62
CA LYS A 209 21.83 -4.94 7.99
C LYS A 209 21.30 -6.07 8.88
N HIS A 210 20.26 -6.78 8.43
CA HIS A 210 19.61 -7.86 9.16
C HIS A 210 20.05 -9.26 8.65
N GLU A 211 20.87 -9.31 7.60
CA GLU A 211 21.47 -10.53 7.04
C GLU A 211 22.86 -10.87 7.63
N ASN A 212 23.29 -10.17 8.69
CA ASN A 212 24.55 -10.43 9.43
C ASN A 212 24.30 -10.94 10.85
#